data_AF-A0A5B9WFK3-F1
#
_entry.id   AF-A0A5B9WFK3-F1
#
_cell.length_a   1.000
_cell.length_b   1.000
_cell.length_c   1.000
_cell.angle_alpha   90.00
_cell.angle_beta   90.00
_cell.angle_gamma   90.00
#
_symmetry.space_group_name_H-M   'P 1'
#
loop_
_entity.id
_entity.type
_entity.pdbx_description
1 polymer ?
#
loop_
_entity_poly.entity_id
_entity_poly.type
_entity_poly.pdbx_seq_one_letter_code
_entity_poly.pdbx_strand_id
1 'polypeptide(L)'
;MIPVPVAGRVSGALRGLIDSRLDTIDRMLLGRLPRSERLDIVREVESQVYELLEERAEQGGGELCREDVLAVLARLDPPEAYLLVAEDGEETPAMRLARSPRGERPRPAAGRPPDPADGRLARTSGILGIVGLVFSLLQFPLIEVVGDLFRVPEAIVYGVWFVLTAAVFVLGTLGIVLAGRAGLRRPWAVAGLILGILDVLASLVLAAFGISGG
;
A
#
# COMPACT_ATOMS: atom_id res chain seq x y z
N MET A 1 -31.21 13.01 9.46
CA MET A 1 -31.27 13.11 7.98
C MET A 1 -30.33 12.05 7.43
N ILE A 2 -30.84 11.05 6.72
CA ILE A 2 -30.00 10.05 6.06
C ILE A 2 -29.52 10.70 4.75
N PRO A 3 -28.22 10.83 4.48
CA PRO A 3 -27.73 11.38 3.23
C PRO A 3 -28.19 10.47 2.09
N VAL A 4 -29.01 11.01 1.18
CA VAL A 4 -29.43 10.28 -0.02
C VAL A 4 -28.19 10.16 -0.91
N PRO A 5 -27.79 8.95 -1.33
CA PRO A 5 -26.65 8.78 -2.22
C PRO A 5 -26.81 9.62 -3.48
N VAL A 6 -25.73 10.22 -3.98
CA VAL A 6 -25.74 11.14 -5.15
C VAL A 6 -26.42 10.51 -6.37
N ALA A 7 -26.32 9.19 -6.53
CA ALA A 7 -27.03 8.43 -7.57
C ALA A 7 -28.57 8.64 -7.57
N GLY A 8 -29.17 8.98 -6.43
CA GLY A 8 -30.59 9.33 -6.32
C GLY A 8 -30.91 10.80 -6.60
N ARG A 9 -29.89 11.67 -6.68
CA ARG A 9 -29.99 13.12 -6.93
C ARG A 9 -29.62 13.52 -8.36
N VAL A 10 -28.97 12.64 -9.11
CA VAL A 10 -28.67 12.82 -10.54
C VAL A 10 -29.89 12.45 -11.37
N SER A 11 -30.49 13.42 -12.06
CA SER A 11 -31.62 13.17 -12.96
C SER A 11 -31.19 12.27 -14.14
N GLY A 12 -32.12 11.48 -14.69
CA GLY A 12 -31.81 10.52 -15.76
C GLY A 12 -31.14 11.14 -17.00
N ALA A 13 -31.46 12.40 -17.32
CA ALA A 13 -30.83 13.14 -18.40
C ALA A 13 -29.35 13.48 -18.11
N LEU A 14 -29.01 13.76 -16.86
CA LEU A 14 -27.63 14.03 -16.42
C LEU A 14 -26.79 12.75 -16.40
N ARG A 15 -27.39 11.63 -15.98
CA ARG A 15 -26.75 10.32 -16.05
C ARG A 15 -26.39 9.95 -17.49
N GLY A 16 -27.27 10.22 -18.45
CA GLY A 16 -26.98 10.01 -19.88
C GLY A 16 -25.76 10.80 -20.40
N LEU A 17 -25.48 11.99 -19.86
CA LEU A 17 -24.28 12.76 -20.23
C LEU A 17 -23.00 12.12 -19.68
N ILE A 18 -23.06 11.58 -18.46
CA ILE A 18 -21.94 10.87 -17.82
C ILE A 18 -21.67 9.59 -18.59
N ASP A 19 -22.70 8.78 -18.83
CA ASP A 19 -22.60 7.51 -19.56
C ASP A 19 -22.03 7.74 -20.98
N SER A 20 -22.50 8.76 -21.70
CA SER A 20 -21.98 9.10 -23.03
C SER A 20 -20.49 9.48 -23.01
N ARG A 21 -20.01 10.14 -21.93
CA ARG A 21 -18.60 10.48 -21.79
C ARG A 21 -17.76 9.25 -21.45
N LEU A 22 -18.24 8.39 -20.55
CA LEU A 22 -17.57 7.13 -20.20
C LEU A 22 -17.46 6.20 -21.41
N ASP A 23 -18.52 6.09 -22.23
CA ASP A 23 -18.51 5.37 -23.50
C ASP A 23 -17.46 5.91 -24.48
N THR A 24 -17.29 7.25 -24.52
CA THR A 24 -16.26 7.87 -25.36
C THR A 24 -14.86 7.48 -24.87
N ILE A 25 -14.64 7.45 -23.56
CA ILE A 25 -13.37 7.02 -22.97
C ILE A 25 -13.11 5.55 -23.28
N ASP A 26 -14.06 4.63 -23.04
CA ASP A 26 -13.89 3.20 -23.36
C ASP A 26 -13.56 3.00 -24.85
N ARG A 27 -14.28 3.70 -25.74
CA ARG A 27 -14.01 3.65 -27.19
C ARG A 27 -12.61 4.15 -27.57
N MET A 28 -12.08 5.16 -26.89
CA MET A 28 -10.72 5.65 -27.13
C MET A 28 -9.64 4.69 -26.61
N LEU A 29 -9.96 3.92 -25.58
CA LEU A 29 -9.09 2.90 -25.01
C LEU A 29 -9.17 1.57 -25.81
N LEU A 30 -10.19 1.37 -26.64
CA LEU A 30 -10.32 0.17 -27.49
C LEU A 30 -9.10 0.00 -28.40
N GLY A 31 -8.57 -1.22 -28.42
CA GLY A 31 -7.39 -1.59 -29.22
C GLY A 31 -6.04 -1.16 -28.63
N ARG A 32 -6.03 -0.34 -27.57
CA ARG A 32 -4.80 0.10 -26.88
C ARG A 32 -4.55 -0.62 -25.57
N LEU A 33 -5.63 -1.05 -24.89
CA LEU A 33 -5.57 -1.73 -23.60
C LEU A 33 -6.37 -3.05 -23.60
N PRO A 34 -5.97 -4.05 -22.78
CA PRO A 34 -6.76 -5.26 -22.57
C PRO A 34 -8.10 -4.90 -21.90
N ARG A 35 -9.11 -5.75 -22.13
CA ARG A 35 -10.49 -5.47 -21.71
C ARG A 35 -10.64 -5.21 -20.21
N SER A 36 -9.91 -5.94 -19.37
CA SER A 36 -9.94 -5.77 -17.92
C SER A 36 -9.50 -4.36 -17.50
N GLU A 37 -8.36 -3.91 -18.00
CA GLU A 37 -7.79 -2.60 -17.65
C GLU A 37 -8.68 -1.45 -18.11
N ARG A 38 -9.31 -1.58 -19.28
CA ARG A 38 -10.29 -0.57 -19.74
C ARG A 38 -11.47 -0.44 -18.78
N LEU A 39 -12.03 -1.56 -18.36
CA LEU A 39 -13.17 -1.56 -17.43
C LEU A 39 -12.77 -0.99 -16.07
N ASP A 40 -11.55 -1.28 -15.61
CA ASP A 40 -11.03 -0.73 -14.36
C ASP A 40 -10.87 0.80 -14.44
N ILE A 41 -10.29 1.32 -15.53
CA ILE A 41 -10.16 2.78 -15.75
C ILE A 41 -11.55 3.44 -15.82
N VAL A 42 -12.49 2.87 -16.57
CA VAL A 42 -13.85 3.43 -16.71
C VAL A 42 -14.56 3.46 -15.36
N ARG A 43 -14.46 2.40 -14.57
CA ARG A 43 -15.04 2.32 -13.22
C ARG A 43 -14.44 3.36 -12.27
N GLU A 44 -13.13 3.61 -12.38
CA GLU A 44 -12.45 4.63 -11.56
C GLU A 44 -12.90 6.04 -11.95
N VAL A 45 -12.95 6.35 -13.24
CA VAL A 45 -13.43 7.65 -13.74
C VAL A 45 -14.89 7.87 -13.34
N GLU A 46 -15.73 6.84 -13.42
CA GLU A 46 -17.11 6.88 -12.93
C GLU A 46 -17.16 7.25 -11.43
N SER A 47 -16.36 6.58 -10.59
CA SER A 47 -16.26 6.89 -9.16
C SER A 47 -15.86 8.35 -8.91
N GLN A 48 -14.85 8.83 -9.64
CA GLN A 48 -14.37 10.21 -9.52
C GLN A 48 -15.43 11.24 -9.93
N VAL A 49 -16.21 10.97 -10.98
CA VAL A 49 -17.32 11.82 -11.39
C VAL A 49 -18.35 11.93 -10.27
N TYR A 50 -18.74 10.82 -9.66
CA TYR A 50 -19.71 10.84 -8.56
C TYR A 50 -19.17 11.56 -7.32
N GLU A 51 -17.89 11.40 -6.97
CA GLU A 51 -17.25 12.11 -5.87
C GLU A 51 -17.24 13.63 -6.10
N LEU A 52 -16.87 14.07 -7.31
CA LEU A 52 -16.88 15.50 -7.67
C LEU A 52 -18.29 16.10 -7.70
N LEU A 53 -19.29 15.30 -8.12
CA LEU A 53 -20.69 15.69 -8.07
C LEU A 53 -21.20 15.77 -6.63
N GLU A 54 -20.73 14.90 -5.73
CA GLU A 54 -21.04 14.98 -4.30
C GLU A 54 -20.50 16.27 -3.68
N GLU A 55 -19.22 16.57 -3.93
CA GLU A 55 -18.59 17.81 -3.45
C GLU A 55 -19.36 19.05 -3.95
N ARG A 56 -19.80 19.04 -5.21
CA ARG A 56 -20.63 20.11 -5.79
C ARG A 56 -22.02 20.18 -5.15
N ALA A 57 -22.68 19.05 -4.93
CA ALA A 57 -24.00 19.01 -4.31
C ALA A 57 -23.97 19.56 -2.87
N GLU A 58 -22.89 19.31 -2.12
CA GLU A 58 -22.66 19.88 -0.80
C GLU A 58 -22.45 21.40 -0.83
N GLN A 59 -21.76 21.92 -1.87
CA GLN A 59 -21.51 23.35 -2.04
C GLN A 59 -22.72 24.12 -2.57
N GLY A 60 -23.54 23.48 -3.41
CA GLY A 60 -24.65 24.09 -4.15
C GLY A 60 -26.02 23.98 -3.50
N GLY A 61 -26.16 23.34 -2.33
CA GLY A 61 -27.43 23.27 -1.60
C GLY A 61 -28.40 22.18 -2.07
N GLY A 62 -27.92 21.14 -2.76
CA GLY A 62 -28.60 19.85 -2.86
C GLY A 62 -29.10 19.40 -4.24
N GLU A 63 -29.38 20.31 -5.18
CA GLU A 63 -29.77 19.96 -6.56
C GLU A 63 -28.60 20.15 -7.52
N LEU A 64 -28.29 19.11 -8.30
CA LEU A 64 -27.24 19.14 -9.33
C LEU A 64 -27.83 19.64 -10.65
N CYS A 65 -27.27 20.72 -11.18
CA CYS A 65 -27.65 21.23 -12.50
C CYS A 65 -26.77 20.63 -13.61
N ARG A 66 -27.21 20.82 -14.87
CA ARG A 66 -26.45 20.37 -16.04
C ARG A 66 -25.08 21.04 -16.12
N GLU A 67 -25.02 22.30 -15.74
CA GLU A 67 -23.82 23.11 -15.69
C GLU A 67 -22.80 22.53 -14.70
N ASP A 68 -23.24 21.97 -13.58
CA ASP A 68 -22.36 21.31 -12.62
C ASP A 68 -21.74 20.04 -13.19
N VAL A 69 -22.54 19.22 -13.86
CA VAL A 69 -22.03 18.01 -14.54
C VAL A 69 -21.03 18.38 -15.62
N LEU A 70 -21.31 19.39 -16.44
CA LEU A 70 -20.37 19.85 -17.45
C LEU A 70 -19.07 20.41 -16.85
N ALA A 71 -19.16 21.15 -15.73
CA ALA A 71 -18.00 21.64 -15.02
C ALA A 71 -17.16 20.51 -14.42
N VAL A 72 -17.80 19.45 -13.91
CA VAL A 72 -17.12 18.23 -13.44
C VAL A 72 -16.44 17.51 -14.60
N LEU A 73 -17.14 17.28 -15.71
CA LEU A 73 -16.59 16.61 -16.88
C LEU A 73 -15.43 17.39 -17.52
N ALA A 74 -15.46 18.73 -17.49
CA ALA A 74 -14.37 19.58 -17.96
C ALA A 74 -13.13 19.56 -17.05
N ARG A 75 -13.30 19.13 -15.79
CA ARG A 75 -12.25 19.04 -14.78
C ARG A 75 -11.59 17.65 -14.75
N LEU A 76 -12.17 16.66 -15.41
CA LEU A 76 -11.54 15.35 -15.64
C LEU A 76 -10.35 15.47 -16.58
N ASP A 77 -9.37 14.60 -16.39
CA ASP A 77 -8.22 14.54 -17.28
C ASP A 77 -8.65 14.16 -18.71
N PRO A 78 -7.97 14.69 -19.74
CA PRO A 78 -8.27 14.35 -21.12
C PRO A 78 -8.08 12.84 -21.35
N PRO A 79 -8.86 12.22 -22.24
CA PRO A 79 -8.79 10.77 -22.46
C PRO A 79 -7.40 10.28 -22.88
N GLU A 80 -6.58 11.14 -23.49
CA GLU A 80 -5.19 10.86 -23.86
C GLU A 80 -4.28 10.66 -22.64
N ALA A 81 -4.60 11.24 -21.48
CA ALA A 81 -3.81 11.10 -20.26
C ALA A 81 -3.79 9.65 -19.73
N TYR A 82 -4.85 8.88 -19.97
CA TYR A 82 -4.94 7.48 -19.55
C TYR A 82 -4.13 6.54 -20.44
N LEU A 83 -3.75 6.99 -21.63
CA LEU A 83 -2.98 6.20 -22.59
C LEU A 83 -1.48 6.22 -22.31
N LEU A 84 -0.96 7.35 -21.85
CA LEU A 84 0.47 7.50 -21.48
C LEU A 84 0.89 6.58 -20.32
N VAL A 85 -0.09 6.07 -19.57
CA VAL A 85 0.13 5.12 -18.47
C VAL A 85 0.38 3.70 -18.99
N ALA A 86 -0.14 3.36 -20.17
CA ALA A 86 -0.04 2.03 -20.74
C ALA A 86 1.33 1.72 -21.36
N GLU A 87 2.00 2.75 -21.91
CA GLU A 87 3.26 2.59 -22.65
C GLU A 87 4.50 2.53 -21.74
N ASP A 88 4.42 3.05 -20.51
CA ASP A 88 5.56 3.18 -19.58
C ASP A 88 5.78 1.98 -18.64
N GLY A 89 5.07 0.87 -18.82
CA GLY A 89 5.47 -0.47 -18.35
C GLY A 89 5.60 -0.77 -16.85
N GLU A 90 5.60 0.20 -15.92
CA GLU A 90 5.92 -0.11 -14.50
C GLU A 90 5.11 0.61 -13.41
N GLU A 91 4.10 1.42 -13.70
CA GLU A 91 3.25 2.00 -12.65
C GLU A 91 1.77 1.71 -12.93
N THR A 92 1.16 0.92 -12.04
CA THR A 92 -0.28 0.64 -12.10
C THR A 92 -1.08 1.95 -12.14
N PRO A 93 -2.15 2.07 -12.95
CA PRO A 93 -2.92 3.29 -13.13
C PRO A 93 -3.43 3.92 -11.82
N ALA A 94 -3.65 3.08 -10.81
CA ALA A 94 -4.08 3.46 -9.48
C ALA A 94 -3.10 4.37 -8.71
N MET A 95 -1.82 4.45 -9.13
CA MET A 95 -0.79 5.16 -8.34
C MET A 95 -0.45 6.56 -8.87
N ARG A 96 -0.74 6.89 -10.15
CA ARG A 96 -0.39 8.19 -10.76
C ARG A 96 -1.49 9.25 -10.72
N LEU A 97 -2.78 8.89 -10.75
CA LEU A 97 -3.87 9.89 -10.69
C LEU A 97 -3.95 10.60 -9.33
N ALA A 98 -3.40 9.98 -8.26
CA ALA A 98 -3.20 10.62 -6.97
C ALA A 98 -2.06 11.67 -6.95
N ARG A 99 -1.35 11.85 -8.06
CA ARG A 99 -0.10 12.65 -8.16
C ARG A 99 -0.19 13.84 -9.11
N SER A 100 -1.39 14.26 -9.52
CA SER A 100 -1.55 15.52 -10.26
C SER A 100 -1.34 16.71 -9.31
N PRO A 101 -0.44 17.67 -9.63
CA PRO A 101 -0.11 18.79 -8.75
C PRO A 101 -1.23 19.84 -8.79
N ARG A 102 -2.26 19.67 -7.96
CA ARG A 102 -3.25 20.72 -7.69
C ARG A 102 -2.71 21.69 -6.64
N GLY A 103 -2.66 22.96 -7.04
CA GLY A 103 -2.23 24.09 -6.23
C GLY A 103 -2.94 24.21 -4.88
N GLU A 104 -2.19 24.80 -3.96
CA GLU A 104 -2.49 25.02 -2.55
C GLU A 104 -3.84 25.69 -2.28
N ARG A 105 -4.62 25.11 -1.35
CA ARG A 105 -5.37 25.86 -0.33
C ARG A 105 -5.49 25.05 0.97
N PRO A 106 -5.42 25.68 2.16
CA PRO A 106 -5.34 24.99 3.43
C PRO A 106 -6.73 24.61 3.93
N ARG A 107 -7.00 23.31 4.09
CA ARG A 107 -8.16 22.77 4.80
C ARG A 107 -7.72 22.17 6.15
N PRO A 108 -8.49 22.33 7.25
CA PRO A 108 -8.10 21.87 8.57
C PRO A 108 -8.33 20.36 8.73
N ALA A 109 -7.27 19.65 9.13
CA ALA A 109 -7.22 18.36 9.83
C ALA A 109 -8.27 17.25 9.50
N ALA A 110 -8.12 16.58 8.36
CA ALA A 110 -8.59 15.20 8.16
C ALA A 110 -7.80 14.54 7.02
N GLY A 111 -7.16 13.40 7.28
CA GLY A 111 -6.42 12.62 6.27
C GLY A 111 -5.03 13.17 5.96
N ARG A 112 -4.03 12.79 6.76
CA ARG A 112 -2.62 13.03 6.42
C ARG A 112 -2.34 12.33 5.07
N PRO A 113 -1.83 13.04 4.04
CA PRO A 113 -1.44 12.39 2.79
C PRO A 113 -0.41 11.29 3.10
N PRO A 114 -0.43 10.15 2.39
CA PRO A 114 0.52 9.08 2.61
C PRO A 114 1.93 9.66 2.42
N ASP A 115 2.66 9.79 3.52
CA ASP A 115 3.98 10.37 3.49
C ASP A 115 4.85 9.40 2.68
N PRO A 116 5.61 9.85 1.66
CA PRO A 116 6.57 8.99 0.97
C PRO A 116 7.55 8.30 1.96
N ALA A 117 7.74 8.87 3.16
CA ALA A 117 8.44 8.24 4.27
C ALA A 117 7.76 6.92 4.73
N ASP A 118 6.43 6.86 4.79
CA ASP A 118 5.69 5.67 5.21
C ASP A 118 5.87 4.50 4.22
N GLY A 119 6.08 4.82 2.94
CA GLY A 119 6.35 3.82 1.90
C GLY A 119 7.72 3.17 2.06
N ARG A 120 8.73 3.97 2.43
CA ARG A 120 10.08 3.50 2.73
C ARG A 120 10.10 2.66 4.01
N LEU A 121 9.39 3.11 5.05
CA LEU A 121 9.29 2.41 6.33
C LEU A 121 8.68 1.00 6.18
N ALA A 122 7.62 0.85 5.37
CA ALA A 122 7.00 -0.45 5.11
C ALA A 122 7.91 -1.41 4.33
N ARG A 123 8.73 -0.89 3.40
CA ARG A 123 9.74 -1.72 2.70
C ARG A 123 10.88 -2.11 3.64
N THR A 124 11.37 -1.17 4.45
CA THR A 124 12.44 -1.46 5.40
C THR A 124 12.00 -2.48 6.44
N SER A 125 10.75 -2.44 6.93
CA SER A 125 10.25 -3.47 7.87
C SER A 125 10.15 -4.85 7.23
N GLY A 126 9.75 -4.93 5.96
CA GLY A 126 9.71 -6.20 5.22
C GLY A 126 11.11 -6.79 5.01
N ILE A 127 12.07 -5.96 4.57
CA ILE A 127 13.47 -6.39 4.40
C ILE A 127 14.08 -6.82 5.73
N LEU A 128 13.84 -6.06 6.82
CA LEU A 128 14.36 -6.40 8.14
C LEU A 128 13.84 -7.77 8.61
N GLY A 129 12.56 -8.06 8.37
CA GLY A 129 11.96 -9.36 8.71
C GLY A 129 12.55 -10.53 7.92
N ILE A 130 12.77 -10.34 6.61
CA ILE A 130 13.41 -11.38 5.78
C ILE A 130 14.86 -11.62 6.22
N VAL A 131 15.63 -10.54 6.41
CA VAL A 131 17.03 -10.62 6.82
C VAL A 131 17.15 -11.25 8.21
N GLY A 132 16.29 -10.86 9.16
CA GLY A 132 16.22 -11.45 10.49
C GLY A 132 15.97 -12.95 10.43
N LEU A 133 14.94 -13.38 9.70
CA LEU A 133 14.58 -14.80 9.58
C LEU A 133 15.70 -15.63 8.93
N VAL A 134 16.28 -15.13 7.83
CA VAL A 134 17.38 -15.82 7.14
C VAL A 134 18.61 -15.91 8.04
N PHE A 135 18.92 -14.84 8.77
CA PHE A 135 20.03 -14.82 9.71
C PHE A 135 19.78 -15.79 10.88
N SER A 136 18.56 -15.82 11.43
CA SER A 136 18.16 -16.74 12.50
C SER A 136 18.34 -18.20 12.09
N LEU A 137 17.97 -18.56 10.85
CA LEU A 137 18.12 -19.92 10.33
C LEU A 137 19.59 -20.29 10.07
N LEU A 138 20.39 -19.32 9.61
CA LEU A 138 21.80 -19.55 9.28
C LEU A 138 22.73 -19.45 10.48
N GLN A 139 22.34 -18.84 11.59
CA GLN A 139 23.27 -18.61 12.70
C GLN A 139 23.79 -19.93 13.29
N PHE A 140 22.91 -20.93 13.42
CA PHE A 140 23.27 -22.21 14.05
C PHE A 140 24.38 -22.94 13.28
N PRO A 141 24.21 -23.27 11.98
CA PRO A 141 25.28 -23.94 11.24
C PRO A 141 26.54 -23.06 11.11
N LEU A 142 26.39 -21.73 11.07
CA LEU A 142 27.53 -20.83 10.98
C LEU A 142 28.38 -20.85 12.26
N ILE A 143 27.74 -20.83 13.43
CA ILE A 143 28.43 -20.82 14.72
C ILE A 143 29.14 -22.16 14.98
N GLU A 144 28.53 -23.28 14.62
CA GLU A 144 29.16 -24.61 14.70
C GLU A 144 30.43 -24.67 13.84
N VAL A 145 30.33 -24.28 12.55
CA VAL A 145 31.47 -24.30 11.63
C VAL A 145 32.60 -23.39 12.10
N VAL A 146 32.27 -22.20 12.64
CA VAL A 146 33.26 -21.25 13.17
C VAL A 146 33.88 -21.78 14.47
N GLY A 147 33.08 -22.35 15.36
CA GLY A 147 33.54 -22.95 16.61
C GLY A 147 34.57 -24.06 16.36
N ASP A 148 34.25 -24.97 15.44
CA ASP A 148 35.14 -26.06 15.01
C ASP A 148 36.41 -25.55 14.34
N LEU A 149 36.28 -24.57 13.44
CA LEU A 149 37.41 -24.01 12.69
C LEU A 149 38.46 -23.37 13.62
N PHE A 150 38.01 -22.67 14.66
CA PHE A 150 38.88 -21.96 15.59
C PHE A 150 39.15 -22.72 16.90
N ARG A 151 38.59 -23.93 17.07
CA ARG A 151 38.66 -24.74 18.31
C ARG A 151 38.28 -23.92 19.55
N VAL A 152 37.21 -23.16 19.44
CA VAL A 152 36.73 -22.29 20.51
C VAL A 152 36.12 -23.16 21.61
N PRO A 153 36.37 -22.88 22.90
CA PRO A 153 35.67 -23.56 23.99
C PRO A 153 34.15 -23.47 23.83
N GLU A 154 33.45 -24.58 24.04
CA GLU A 154 31.98 -24.69 23.88
C GLU A 154 31.22 -23.61 24.66
N ALA A 155 31.68 -23.27 25.87
CA ALA A 155 31.08 -22.21 26.68
C ALA A 155 31.06 -20.83 25.99
N ILE A 156 32.10 -20.51 25.22
CA ILE A 156 32.16 -19.25 24.46
C ILE A 156 31.23 -19.33 23.24
N VAL A 157 31.16 -20.50 22.58
CA VAL A 157 30.26 -20.74 21.45
C VAL A 157 28.79 -20.55 21.86
N TYR A 158 28.37 -21.16 22.98
CA TYR A 158 27.03 -20.98 23.53
C TYR A 158 26.76 -19.54 23.97
N GLY A 159 27.75 -18.87 24.58
CA GLY A 159 27.63 -17.47 24.96
C GLY A 159 27.41 -16.55 23.77
N VAL A 160 28.19 -16.73 22.69
CA VAL A 160 28.04 -15.96 21.44
C VAL A 160 26.69 -16.24 20.78
N TRP A 161 26.30 -17.51 20.71
CA TRP A 161 25.01 -17.92 20.17
C TRP A 161 23.84 -17.28 20.93
N PHE A 162 23.88 -17.27 22.27
CA PHE A 162 22.83 -16.69 23.09
C PHE A 162 22.70 -15.18 22.86
N VAL A 163 23.83 -14.46 22.80
CA VAL A 163 23.85 -13.01 22.54
C VAL A 163 23.31 -12.69 21.14
N LEU A 164 23.67 -13.48 20.13
CA LEU A 164 23.15 -13.31 18.76
C LEU A 164 21.65 -13.60 18.68
N THR A 165 21.15 -14.68 19.28
CA THR A 165 19.70 -14.97 19.35
C THR A 165 18.95 -13.83 20.03
N ALA A 166 19.49 -13.30 21.13
CA ALA A 166 18.87 -12.18 21.84
C ALA A 166 18.84 -10.90 20.98
N ALA A 167 19.89 -10.62 20.22
CA ALA A 167 19.93 -9.48 19.30
C ALA A 167 18.89 -9.62 18.18
N VAL A 168 18.80 -10.80 17.56
CA VAL A 168 17.81 -11.09 16.50
C VAL A 168 16.39 -10.95 17.05
N PHE A 169 16.11 -11.48 18.23
CA PHE A 169 14.83 -11.32 18.91
C PHE A 169 14.44 -9.83 19.09
N VAL A 170 15.39 -8.99 19.52
CA VAL A 170 15.17 -7.55 19.65
C VAL A 170 14.89 -6.90 18.28
N LEU A 171 15.62 -7.29 17.23
CA LEU A 171 15.33 -6.79 15.87
C LEU A 171 13.96 -7.23 15.36
N GLY A 172 13.57 -8.49 15.57
CA GLY A 172 12.27 -9.03 15.18
C GLY A 172 11.11 -8.28 15.87
N THR A 173 11.22 -8.05 17.19
CA THR A 173 10.24 -7.25 17.93
C THR A 173 10.17 -5.80 17.44
N LEU A 174 11.30 -5.17 17.12
CA LEU A 174 11.34 -3.83 16.54
C LEU A 174 10.64 -3.80 15.16
N GLY A 175 10.84 -4.83 14.34
CA GLY A 175 10.15 -5.02 13.06
C GLY A 175 8.64 -5.09 13.21
N ILE A 176 8.14 -5.84 14.20
CA ILE A 176 6.71 -5.93 14.54
C ILE A 176 6.15 -4.56 14.94
N VAL A 177 6.85 -3.83 15.82
CA VAL A 177 6.43 -2.51 16.28
C VAL A 177 6.37 -1.51 15.12
N LEU A 178 7.37 -1.52 14.23
CA LEU A 178 7.40 -0.68 13.04
C LEU A 178 6.27 -1.02 12.06
N ALA A 179 6.00 -2.30 11.83
CA ALA A 179 4.91 -2.76 10.98
C ALA A 179 3.53 -2.34 11.52
N GLY A 180 3.33 -2.44 12.84
CA GLY A 180 2.12 -1.94 13.49
C GLY A 180 1.93 -0.44 13.32
N ARG A 181 3.02 0.32 13.43
CA ARG A 181 3.00 1.79 13.28
C ARG A 181 2.78 2.26 11.83
N ALA A 182 3.23 1.46 10.85
CA ALA A 182 3.04 1.74 9.41
C ALA A 182 1.59 1.49 8.91
N GLY A 183 0.76 0.81 9.71
CA GLY A 183 -0.64 0.54 9.41
C GLY A 183 -0.84 -0.71 8.54
N LEU A 184 -1.74 -1.59 8.98
CA LEU A 184 -2.03 -2.91 8.36
C LEU A 184 -2.68 -2.85 6.97
N ARG A 185 -2.95 -1.66 6.44
CA ARG A 185 -3.57 -1.50 5.12
C ARG A 185 -2.61 -1.75 3.96
N ARG A 186 -1.29 -1.86 4.23
CA ARG A 186 -0.27 -2.10 3.21
C ARG A 186 0.23 -3.55 3.25
N PRO A 187 0.28 -4.27 2.11
CA PRO A 187 0.64 -5.69 2.08
C PRO A 187 2.06 -5.97 2.61
N TRP A 188 2.99 -5.04 2.41
CA TRP A 188 4.36 -5.13 2.92
C TRP A 188 4.47 -5.02 4.45
N ALA A 189 3.58 -4.23 5.09
CA ALA A 189 3.54 -4.15 6.55
C ALA A 189 3.01 -5.47 7.14
N VAL A 190 2.03 -6.11 6.48
CA VAL A 190 1.51 -7.43 6.87
C VAL A 190 2.59 -8.50 6.71
N ALA A 191 3.33 -8.50 5.60
CA ALA A 191 4.44 -9.42 5.39
C ALA A 191 5.54 -9.26 6.46
N GLY A 192 5.94 -8.02 6.77
CA GLY A 192 6.90 -7.72 7.84
C GLY A 192 6.42 -8.14 9.22
N LEU A 193 5.13 -7.98 9.51
CA LEU A 193 4.51 -8.44 10.76
C LEU A 193 4.56 -9.96 10.89
N ILE A 194 4.12 -10.70 9.85
CA ILE A 194 4.11 -12.17 9.84
C ILE A 194 5.52 -12.71 9.99
N LEU A 195 6.47 -12.17 9.22
CA LEU A 195 7.87 -12.57 9.28
C LEU A 195 8.49 -12.26 10.64
N GLY A 196 8.20 -11.09 11.22
CA GLY A 196 8.66 -10.74 12.57
C GLY A 196 8.11 -11.68 13.65
N ILE A 197 6.85 -12.09 13.55
CA ILE A 197 6.25 -13.07 14.47
C ILE A 197 6.95 -14.43 14.33
N LEU A 198 7.16 -14.89 13.09
CA LEU A 198 7.86 -16.15 12.83
C LEU A 198 9.31 -16.13 13.33
N ASP A 199 10.01 -15.01 13.14
CA ASP A 199 11.38 -14.79 13.62
C ASP A 199 11.47 -14.82 15.15
N VAL A 200 10.52 -14.17 15.83
CA VAL A 200 10.41 -14.21 17.30
C VAL A 200 10.16 -15.64 17.78
N LEU A 201 9.25 -16.38 17.15
CA LEU A 201 8.96 -17.78 17.50
C LEU A 201 10.18 -18.68 17.26
N ALA A 202 10.86 -18.53 16.13
CA ALA A 202 12.06 -19.27 15.80
C ALA A 202 13.18 -18.99 16.82
N SER A 203 13.38 -17.71 17.19
CA SER A 203 14.34 -17.29 18.22
C SER A 203 14.04 -17.92 19.57
N LEU A 204 12.76 -18.04 19.94
CA LEU A 204 12.33 -18.61 21.22
C LEU A 204 12.55 -20.13 21.26
N VAL A 205 12.27 -20.82 20.16
CA VAL A 205 12.57 -22.25 20.00
C VAL A 205 14.07 -22.50 20.04
N LEU A 206 14.85 -21.70 19.30
CA LEU A 206 16.31 -21.76 19.32
C LEU A 206 16.83 -21.57 20.74
N ALA A 207 16.44 -20.49 21.43
CA ALA A 207 16.81 -20.21 22.81
C ALA A 207 16.55 -21.40 23.75
N ALA A 208 15.39 -22.04 23.63
CA ALA A 208 15.04 -23.22 24.42
C ALA A 208 15.97 -24.41 24.15
N PHE A 209 16.32 -24.66 22.88
CA PHE A 209 17.28 -25.71 22.51
C PHE A 209 18.66 -25.48 23.11
N GLY A 210 19.18 -24.25 23.06
CA GLY A 210 20.49 -23.95 23.65
C GLY A 210 20.54 -24.09 25.17
N ILE A 211 19.43 -23.84 25.88
CA ILE A 211 19.34 -24.09 27.33
C ILE A 211 19.33 -25.59 27.62
N SER A 212 18.73 -26.41 26.75
CA SER A 212 18.63 -27.86 26.94
C SER A 212 19.88 -28.65 26.50
N GLY A 213 20.70 -28.07 25.62
CA GLY A 213 21.87 -28.73 25.04
C GLY A 213 23.22 -28.33 25.65
N GLY A 214 23.24 -27.35 26.55
CA GLY A 214 24.43 -26.92 27.32
C GLY A 214 24.53 -27.53 28.70
#